data_AF-A0A9E2ZMA9-F1
#
_entry.id   AF-A0A9E2ZMA9-F1
#
_cell.length_a   1.000
_cell.length_b   1.000
_cell.length_c   1.000
_cell.angle_alpha   90.00
_cell.angle_beta   90.00
_cell.angle_gamma   90.00
#
_symmetry.space_group_name_H-M   'P 1'
#
loop_
_entity.id
_entity.type
_entity.pdbx_description
1 polymer ?
#
loop_
_entity_poly.entity_id
_entity_poly.type
_entity_poly.pdbx_seq_one_letter_code
_entity_poly.pdbx_strand_id
1 'polypeptide(L)'
;MADDEFVRRFEAHLAHQRARHAAWQLAIEDITITPLSRDVVPVFDTDAMLVQLYIEPTVMTRYTHTELEELITRSLQHTRDQMKTQISELFAKYLAPGDPLFEPHILGTPYVELPE
;
A
#
# COMPACT_ATOMS: atom_id res chain seq x y z
N MET A 1 28.06 -20.19 24.36
CA MET A 1 28.07 -18.76 24.75
C MET A 1 28.01 -17.82 23.55
N ALA A 2 28.91 -17.89 22.56
CA ALA A 2 28.76 -17.09 21.33
C ALA A 2 27.53 -17.50 20.49
N ASP A 3 27.21 -18.80 20.48
CA ASP A 3 26.06 -19.37 19.77
C ASP A 3 24.73 -18.90 20.38
N ASP A 4 24.59 -18.94 21.70
CA ASP A 4 23.38 -18.51 22.41
C ASP A 4 23.10 -17.00 22.23
N GLU A 5 24.16 -16.18 22.22
CA GLU A 5 24.04 -14.74 22.00
C GLU A 5 23.66 -14.42 20.54
N PHE A 6 24.26 -15.11 19.58
CA PHE A 6 23.91 -15.00 18.16
C PHE A 6 22.46 -15.37 17.93
N VAL A 7 22.02 -16.53 18.43
CA VAL A 7 20.62 -16.99 18.32
C VAL A 7 19.66 -15.96 18.88
N ARG A 8 19.93 -15.43 20.08
CA ARG A 8 19.08 -14.40 20.70
C ARG A 8 18.98 -13.12 19.84
N ARG A 9 20.10 -12.65 19.26
CA ARG A 9 20.10 -11.47 18.37
C ARG A 9 19.35 -11.73 17.07
N PHE A 10 19.51 -12.92 16.50
CA PHE A 10 18.82 -13.34 15.30
C PHE A 10 17.30 -13.47 15.53
N GLU A 11 16.89 -14.06 16.65
CA GLU A 11 15.48 -14.13 17.07
C GLU A 11 14.87 -12.74 17.26
N ALA A 12 15.60 -11.82 17.90
CA ALA A 12 15.16 -10.43 18.04
C ALA A 12 14.99 -9.73 16.69
N HIS A 13 15.94 -9.93 15.75
CA HIS A 13 15.83 -9.42 14.39
C HIS A 13 14.61 -9.97 13.67
N LEU A 14 14.39 -11.30 13.69
CA LEU A 14 13.23 -11.93 13.05
C LEU A 14 11.90 -11.45 13.64
N ALA A 15 11.82 -11.33 14.97
CA ALA A 15 10.63 -10.80 15.63
C ALA A 15 10.35 -9.35 15.19
N HIS A 16 11.39 -8.53 15.08
CA HIS A 16 11.26 -7.16 14.60
C HIS A 16 10.80 -7.08 13.14
N GLN A 17 11.37 -7.90 12.24
CA GLN A 17 10.93 -7.94 10.84
C GLN A 17 9.47 -8.38 10.70
N ARG A 18 9.05 -9.39 11.47
CA ARG A 18 7.64 -9.83 11.50
C ARG A 18 6.72 -8.70 11.95
N ALA A 19 7.11 -7.95 12.97
CA ALA A 19 6.33 -6.80 13.44
C ALA A 19 6.25 -5.69 12.37
N ARG A 20 7.33 -5.41 11.64
CA ARG A 20 7.33 -4.42 10.55
C ARG A 20 6.45 -4.88 9.38
N HIS A 21 6.50 -6.15 9.02
CA HIS A 21 5.64 -6.72 7.99
C HIS A 21 4.16 -6.64 8.38
N ALA A 22 3.81 -6.96 9.63
CA ALA A 22 2.44 -6.83 10.12
C ALA A 22 1.96 -5.37 10.09
N ALA A 23 2.80 -4.43 10.51
CA ALA A 23 2.48 -3.00 10.46
C ALA A 23 2.32 -2.48 9.02
N TRP A 24 3.15 -2.95 8.09
CA TRP A 24 3.01 -2.66 6.66
C TRP A 24 1.69 -3.19 6.08
N GLN A 25 1.29 -4.42 6.43
CA GLN A 25 0.01 -4.98 5.99
C GLN A 25 -1.17 -4.15 6.49
N LEU A 26 -1.19 -3.79 7.78
CA LEU A 26 -2.22 -2.91 8.34
C LEU A 26 -2.24 -1.55 7.64
N ALA A 27 -1.07 -0.97 7.35
CA ALA A 27 -1.00 0.31 6.65
C ALA A 27 -1.51 0.23 5.20
N ILE A 28 -1.36 -0.92 4.52
CA ILE A 28 -1.95 -1.15 3.19
C ILE A 28 -3.47 -1.22 3.28
N GLU A 29 -4.02 -1.89 4.29
CA GLU A 29 -5.46 -2.00 4.50
C GLU A 29 -6.12 -0.62 4.71
N ASP A 30 -5.39 0.34 5.28
CA ASP A 30 -5.84 1.71 5.52
C ASP A 30 -5.61 2.68 4.34
N ILE A 31 -5.10 2.21 3.20
CA ILE A 31 -4.90 3.06 2.00
C ILE A 31 -6.24 3.67 1.59
N THR A 32 -6.26 5.01 1.54
CA THR A 32 -7.40 5.77 1.06
C THR A 32 -7.12 6.29 -0.34
N ILE A 33 -8.00 5.93 -1.29
CA ILE A 33 -7.90 6.40 -2.68
C ILE A 33 -8.88 7.54 -2.90
N THR A 34 -8.36 8.66 -3.39
CA THR A 34 -9.21 9.79 -3.80
C THR A 34 -9.72 9.52 -5.21
N PRO A 35 -11.04 9.42 -5.43
CA PRO A 35 -11.58 9.13 -6.75
C PRO A 35 -11.37 10.31 -7.70
N LEU A 36 -11.12 9.99 -8.98
CA LEU A 36 -10.96 10.99 -10.04
C LEU A 36 -12.26 11.76 -10.29
N SER A 37 -13.40 11.09 -10.17
CA SER A 37 -14.74 11.65 -10.35
C SER A 37 -15.72 10.98 -9.39
N ARG A 38 -16.80 11.68 -9.06
CA ARG A 38 -17.95 11.10 -8.33
C ARG A 38 -18.85 10.25 -9.22
N ASP A 39 -18.73 10.42 -10.53
CA ASP A 39 -19.58 9.78 -11.53
C ASP A 39 -19.13 8.35 -11.84
N VAL A 40 -17.83 8.07 -11.71
CA VAL A 40 -17.26 6.74 -11.85
C VAL A 40 -16.27 6.51 -10.72
N VAL A 41 -16.59 5.58 -9.83
CA VAL A 41 -15.78 5.25 -8.65
C VAL A 41 -15.43 3.76 -8.70
N PRO A 42 -14.23 3.40 -9.15
CA PRO A 42 -13.74 2.04 -9.01
C PRO A 42 -13.26 1.77 -7.58
N VAL A 43 -13.48 0.56 -7.11
CA VAL A 43 -12.99 0.06 -5.82
C VAL A 43 -12.12 -1.15 -6.10
N PHE A 44 -10.91 -1.11 -5.54
CA PHE A 44 -9.93 -2.19 -5.64
C PHE A 44 -9.69 -2.78 -4.26
N ASP A 45 -9.34 -4.05 -4.21
CA ASP A 45 -8.83 -4.69 -3.00
C ASP A 45 -7.32 -4.43 -2.81
N THR A 46 -6.75 -4.95 -1.73
CA THR A 46 -5.33 -4.82 -1.40
C THR A 46 -4.39 -5.47 -2.42
N ASP A 47 -4.89 -6.42 -3.23
CA ASP A 47 -4.16 -7.07 -4.31
C ASP A 47 -4.26 -6.29 -5.65
N ALA A 48 -4.82 -5.07 -5.60
CA ALA A 48 -5.06 -4.21 -6.75
C ALA A 48 -5.95 -4.87 -7.82
N MET A 49 -6.88 -5.72 -7.38
CA MET A 49 -7.95 -6.28 -8.22
C MET A 49 -9.20 -5.44 -8.11
N LEU A 50 -9.84 -5.17 -9.25
CA LEU A 50 -11.11 -4.44 -9.30
C LEU A 50 -12.22 -5.30 -8.71
N VAL A 51 -12.78 -4.89 -7.58
CA VAL A 51 -13.87 -5.62 -6.90
C VAL A 51 -15.23 -4.99 -7.13
N GLN A 52 -15.28 -3.67 -7.38
CA GLN A 52 -16.53 -2.96 -7.66
C GLN A 52 -16.26 -1.77 -8.58
N LEU A 53 -17.24 -1.46 -9.44
CA LEU A 53 -17.26 -0.24 -10.23
C LEU A 53 -18.61 0.43 -10.04
N TYR A 54 -18.63 1.55 -9.33
CA TYR A 54 -19.83 2.37 -9.20
C TYR A 54 -19.87 3.37 -10.36
N ILE A 55 -21.02 3.45 -11.04
CA ILE A 55 -21.31 4.42 -12.08
C ILE A 55 -22.60 5.12 -11.69
N GLU A 56 -22.57 6.45 -11.62
CA GLU A 56 -23.74 7.23 -11.24
C GLU A 56 -24.86 7.05 -12.29
N PRO A 57 -26.12 6.80 -11.91
CA PRO A 57 -27.18 6.45 -12.86
C PRO A 57 -27.49 7.51 -13.94
N THR A 58 -27.26 8.79 -13.66
CA THR A 58 -27.49 9.89 -14.60
C THR A 58 -26.30 10.21 -15.48
N VAL A 59 -25.21 9.42 -15.48
CA VAL A 59 -24.06 9.70 -16.37
C VAL A 59 -24.44 9.69 -17.85
N MET A 60 -25.42 8.86 -18.24
CA MET A 60 -25.87 8.73 -19.63
C MET A 60 -26.60 9.98 -20.14
N THR A 61 -27.02 10.89 -19.25
CA THR A 61 -27.59 12.19 -19.64
C THR A 61 -26.55 13.29 -19.74
N ARG A 62 -25.34 13.04 -19.21
CA ARG A 62 -24.25 14.01 -19.09
C ARG A 62 -23.07 13.74 -20.01
N TYR A 63 -22.88 12.48 -20.41
CA TYR A 63 -21.77 12.04 -21.23
C TYR A 63 -22.28 11.26 -22.45
N THR A 64 -21.58 11.41 -23.57
CA THR A 64 -21.66 10.45 -24.68
C THR A 64 -21.02 9.11 -24.29
N HIS A 65 -21.29 8.05 -25.06
CA HIS A 65 -20.68 6.74 -24.81
C HIS A 65 -19.15 6.81 -24.78
N THR A 66 -18.53 7.48 -25.76
CA THR A 66 -17.06 7.60 -25.84
C THR A 66 -16.49 8.38 -24.67
N GLU A 67 -17.11 9.49 -24.27
CA GLU A 67 -16.66 10.27 -23.10
C GLU A 67 -16.75 9.46 -21.80
N LEU A 68 -17.78 8.63 -21.66
CA LEU A 68 -17.93 7.76 -20.51
C LEU A 68 -16.89 6.63 -20.49
N GLU A 69 -16.61 5.99 -21.63
CA GLU A 69 -15.54 4.98 -21.74
C GLU A 69 -14.18 5.57 -21.37
N GLU A 70 -13.89 6.79 -21.83
CA GLU A 70 -12.67 7.52 -21.46
C GLU A 70 -12.64 7.86 -19.97
N LEU A 71 -13.77 8.26 -19.38
CA LEU A 71 -13.86 8.55 -17.95
C LEU A 71 -13.63 7.29 -17.11
N ILE A 72 -14.23 6.16 -17.49
CA ILE A 72 -14.03 4.87 -16.82
C ILE A 72 -12.56 4.46 -16.89
N THR A 73 -11.97 4.52 -18.09
CA THR A 73 -10.56 4.15 -18.30
C THR A 73 -9.63 5.01 -17.45
N ARG A 74 -9.81 6.33 -17.47
CA ARG A 74 -9.01 7.25 -16.66
C ARG A 74 -9.21 7.03 -15.17
N SER A 75 -10.42 6.77 -14.72
CA SER A 75 -10.71 6.51 -13.30
C SER A 75 -10.03 5.22 -12.81
N LEU A 76 -10.05 4.16 -13.63
CA LEU A 76 -9.36 2.90 -13.33
C LEU A 76 -7.83 3.09 -13.26
N GLN A 77 -7.25 3.75 -14.27
CA GLN A 77 -5.81 4.02 -14.31
C GLN A 77 -5.37 4.88 -13.14
N HIS A 78 -6.07 5.98 -12.89
CA HIS A 78 -5.77 6.90 -11.80
C HIS A 78 -5.79 6.21 -10.43
N THR A 79 -6.81 5.40 -10.18
CA THR A 79 -6.96 4.66 -8.92
C THR A 79 -5.84 3.64 -8.75
N ARG A 80 -5.50 2.89 -9.81
CA ARG A 80 -4.39 1.93 -9.80
C ARG A 80 -3.04 2.61 -9.59
N ASP A 81 -2.80 3.76 -10.21
CA ASP A 81 -1.56 4.52 -10.06
C ASP A 81 -1.40 5.08 -8.64
N GLN A 82 -2.49 5.58 -8.04
CA GLN A 82 -2.49 5.99 -6.63
C GLN A 82 -2.16 4.82 -5.71
N MET A 83 -2.83 3.66 -5.87
CA MET A 83 -2.56 2.48 -5.06
C MET A 83 -1.11 2.03 -5.18
N LYS A 84 -0.60 1.91 -6.41
CA LYS A 84 0.80 1.51 -6.66
C LYS A 84 1.78 2.45 -5.95
N THR A 85 1.53 3.75 -6.02
CA THR A 85 2.38 4.77 -5.41
C THR A 85 2.35 4.64 -3.88
N GLN A 86 1.16 4.61 -3.28
CA GLN A 86 1.01 4.49 -1.83
C GLN A 86 1.57 3.18 -1.27
N ILE A 87 1.32 2.04 -1.94
CA ILE A 87 1.90 0.74 -1.54
C ILE A 87 3.42 0.77 -1.62
N SER A 88 3.99 1.36 -2.68
CA SER A 88 5.45 1.48 -2.85
C SER A 88 6.07 2.37 -1.77
N GLU A 89 5.43 3.49 -1.41
CA GLU A 89 5.89 4.38 -0.35
C GLU A 89 5.82 3.68 1.02
N LEU A 90 4.74 2.95 1.31
CA LEU A 90 4.62 2.15 2.52
C LEU A 90 5.67 1.03 2.55
N PHE A 91 5.94 0.37 1.43
CA PHE A 91 7.02 -0.62 1.36
C PHE A 91 8.37 0.01 1.68
N ALA A 92 8.70 1.16 1.08
CA ALA A 92 9.95 1.87 1.34
C ALA A 92 10.07 2.25 2.83
N LYS A 93 8.98 2.79 3.38
CA LYS A 93 8.87 3.25 4.77
C LYS A 93 9.06 2.12 5.79
N TYR A 94 8.39 0.99 5.58
CA TYR A 94 8.34 -0.10 6.54
C TYR A 94 9.40 -1.19 6.28
N LEU A 95 9.75 -1.51 5.04
CA LEU A 95 10.42 -2.77 4.70
C LEU A 95 11.70 -2.64 3.88
N ALA A 96 12.13 -1.44 3.49
CA ALA A 96 13.34 -1.23 2.68
C ALA A 96 14.47 -0.53 3.46
N PRO A 97 15.24 -1.24 4.30
CA PRO A 97 16.43 -0.69 4.92
C PRO A 97 17.38 -0.10 3.86
N GLY A 98 17.76 1.16 4.01
CA GLY A 98 18.62 1.88 3.07
C GLY A 98 17.86 2.76 2.05
N ASP A 99 16.52 2.68 2.00
CA ASP A 99 15.71 3.66 1.27
C ASP A 99 15.62 4.98 2.05
N PRO A 100 15.66 6.16 1.38
CA PRO A 100 15.50 7.45 2.06
C PRO A 100 14.20 7.62 2.85
N LEU A 101 13.12 6.91 2.48
CA LEU A 101 11.84 6.94 3.18
C LEU A 101 11.78 5.97 4.36
N PHE A 102 12.79 5.11 4.54
CA PHE A 102 12.79 4.10 5.59
C PHE A 102 12.75 4.74 6.97
N GLU A 103 11.75 4.35 7.78
CA GLU A 103 11.62 4.85 9.15
C GLU A 103 12.09 3.78 10.15
N PRO A 104 13.30 3.92 10.73
CA PRO A 104 13.86 2.90 11.62
C PRO A 104 13.09 2.76 12.94
N HIS A 105 12.36 3.80 13.36
CA HIS A 105 11.64 3.83 14.64
C HIS A 105 10.12 3.74 14.50
N ILE A 106 9.61 3.33 13.32
CA ILE A 106 8.17 3.35 13.02
C ILE A 106 7.30 2.53 13.98
N LEU A 107 7.89 1.50 14.61
CA LEU A 107 7.21 0.65 15.60
C LEU A 107 7.37 1.15 17.04
N GLY A 108 7.94 2.34 17.25
CA GLY A 108 8.28 2.87 18.57
C GLY A 108 9.55 2.25 19.20
N THR A 109 10.16 1.26 18.54
CA THR A 109 11.44 0.67 18.93
C THR A 109 12.46 0.83 17.81
N PRO A 110 13.77 0.96 18.11
CA PRO A 110 14.82 0.98 17.10
C PRO A 110 14.80 -0.24 16.18
N TYR A 111 15.17 -0.01 14.93
CA TYR A 111 15.41 -1.08 13.96
C TYR A 111 16.52 -2.00 14.44
N VAL A 112 16.30 -3.30 14.32
CA VAL A 112 17.28 -4.33 14.66
C VAL A 112 17.91 -4.84 13.37
N GLU A 113 19.18 -4.53 13.15
CA GLU A 113 19.95 -5.06 12.02
C GLU A 113 20.24 -6.55 12.18
N LEU A 114 20.53 -7.21 11.07
CA LEU A 114 20.98 -8.60 11.07
C LEU A 114 22.33 -8.66 11.82
N PRO A 115 22.52 -9.58 12.77
CA PRO A 115 23.85 -9.79 13.36
C PRO A 115 24.85 -10.24 12.29
N GLU A 116 26.05 -9.65 12.29
CA GLU A 116 27.21 -10.07 11.48
C GLU A 116 27.72 -11.45 11.88
#